data_AF-A0AB33A7E8-F1
#
_entry.id   AF-A0AB33A7E8-F1
#
_cell.length_a   1.000
_cell.length_b   1.000
_cell.length_c   1.000
_cell.angle_alpha   90.00
_cell.angle_beta   90.00
_cell.angle_gamma   90.00
#
_symmetry.space_group_name_H-M   'P 1'
#
loop_
_entity.id
_entity.type
_entity.pdbx_description
1 polymer ?
#
loop_
_entity_poly.entity_id
_entity_poly.type
_entity_poly.pdbx_seq_one_letter_code
_entity_poly.pdbx_strand_id
1 'polypeptide(L)'
;MAEVFMYADETGNLDYNGVPNTANGGGASTYFGFGTATFPADHGVHLMEALKLRARLEADGVRLPKGFHAYNDSSRIRSQVFNLIQTQAPRFDATFLCKQNAYPNVRQRGEMYLYKMAWYQHFKEIALQVSSPSDHLYVIAGEFGTAQRSTQAQAALHDVCQQVQRTITLCVWKSVSSWGLQAADYGLWACQRTLEGKSCMWFPSSVQPTLQSFYLPWGRV
;
A
#
# COMPACT_ATOMS: atom_id res chain seq x y z
N MET A 1 -23.41 -12.88 1.10
CA MET A 1 -22.66 -11.91 1.92
C MET A 1 -21.30 -12.52 2.14
N ALA A 2 -20.31 -12.05 1.40
CA ALA A 2 -18.93 -12.47 1.59
C ALA A 2 -18.18 -11.42 2.43
N GLU A 3 -17.12 -11.86 3.10
CA GLU A 3 -16.14 -10.96 3.70
C GLU A 3 -15.01 -10.71 2.69
N VAL A 4 -14.62 -9.46 2.53
CA VAL A 4 -13.51 -9.03 1.66
C VAL A 4 -12.47 -8.33 2.50
N PHE A 5 -11.22 -8.74 2.38
CA PHE A 5 -10.10 -8.16 3.12
C PHE A 5 -9.19 -7.37 2.17
N MET A 6 -9.23 -6.05 2.30
CA MET A 6 -8.38 -5.12 1.57
C MET A 6 -7.32 -4.57 2.52
N TYR A 7 -6.06 -4.84 2.21
CA TYR A 7 -4.92 -4.31 2.96
C TYR A 7 -4.34 -3.11 2.21
N ALA A 8 -4.17 -1.98 2.89
CA ALA A 8 -3.71 -0.72 2.30
C ALA A 8 -2.41 -0.25 2.96
N ASP A 9 -1.47 0.17 2.13
CA ASP A 9 -0.22 0.81 2.54
C ASP A 9 0.01 2.08 1.72
N GLU A 10 0.82 3.00 2.24
CA GLU A 10 1.19 4.25 1.59
C GLU A 10 2.68 4.34 1.24
N THR A 11 3.00 5.13 0.24
CA THR A 11 4.39 5.42 -0.11
C THR A 11 4.60 6.88 -0.52
N GLY A 12 5.86 7.32 -0.38
CA GLY A 12 6.26 8.70 -0.53
C GLY A 12 5.97 9.52 0.74
N ASN A 13 6.60 10.68 0.84
CA ASN A 13 6.32 11.62 1.92
C ASN A 13 5.31 12.68 1.46
N LEU A 14 4.70 13.35 2.44
CA LEU A 14 3.69 14.39 2.18
C LEU A 14 4.30 15.76 1.85
N ASP A 15 5.63 15.91 1.99
CA ASP A 15 6.33 17.17 1.80
C ASP A 15 6.24 17.67 0.35
N TYR A 16 5.66 18.85 0.14
CA TYR A 16 5.56 19.51 -1.17
C TYR A 16 6.82 20.26 -1.58
N ASN A 17 7.66 20.64 -0.62
CA ASN A 17 8.68 21.67 -0.76
C ASN A 17 10.11 21.12 -0.74
N GLY A 18 10.30 19.88 -0.31
CA GLY A 18 11.59 19.22 -0.43
C GLY A 18 12.00 19.00 -1.90
N VAL A 19 13.31 18.83 -2.11
CA VAL A 19 13.86 18.39 -3.40
C VAL A 19 13.97 16.86 -3.37
N PRO A 20 13.57 16.12 -4.41
CA PRO A 20 13.81 14.69 -4.49
C PRO A 20 15.31 14.38 -4.39
N ASN A 21 15.75 13.68 -3.34
CA ASN A 21 17.11 13.16 -3.26
C ASN A 21 17.08 11.68 -3.63
N THR A 22 17.01 11.46 -4.94
CA THR A 22 16.91 10.14 -5.57
C THR A 22 18.17 9.30 -5.42
N ALA A 23 19.32 9.90 -5.10
CA ALA A 23 20.61 9.23 -4.98
C ALA A 23 20.82 8.54 -3.62
N ASN A 24 20.33 9.13 -2.52
CA ASN A 24 20.63 8.66 -1.16
C ASN A 24 19.38 8.23 -0.34
N GLY A 25 18.21 8.11 -0.98
CA GLY A 25 16.99 7.66 -0.29
C GLY A 25 16.41 8.70 0.69
N GLY A 26 16.39 9.98 0.31
CA GLY A 26 15.83 11.07 1.11
C GLY A 26 15.16 12.17 0.26
N GLY A 27 14.75 13.27 0.90
CA GLY A 27 14.11 14.40 0.22
C GLY A 27 12.64 14.17 -0.14
N ALA A 28 11.96 15.16 -0.73
CA ALA A 28 10.55 15.00 -1.10
C ALA A 28 10.39 13.94 -2.19
N SER A 29 9.51 12.96 -1.99
CA SER A 29 9.19 12.01 -3.05
C SER A 29 8.55 12.72 -4.25
N THR A 30 8.75 12.23 -5.47
CA THR A 30 8.05 12.78 -6.65
C THR A 30 6.54 12.53 -6.56
N TYR A 31 6.19 11.32 -6.12
CA TYR A 31 4.81 10.86 -5.95
C TYR A 31 4.50 10.65 -4.47
N PHE A 32 3.24 10.85 -4.10
CA PHE A 32 2.65 10.26 -2.91
C PHE A 32 1.54 9.31 -3.37
N GLY A 33 1.40 8.14 -2.78
CA GLY A 33 0.47 7.14 -3.28
C GLY A 33 0.03 6.11 -2.26
N PHE A 34 -1.05 5.41 -2.61
CA PHE A 34 -1.58 4.26 -1.90
C PHE A 34 -1.55 3.04 -2.80
N GLY A 35 -1.31 1.89 -2.18
CA GLY A 35 -1.44 0.59 -2.81
C GLY A 35 -2.27 -0.33 -1.94
N THR A 36 -3.04 -1.20 -2.58
CA THR A 36 -3.81 -2.22 -1.88
C THR A 36 -3.49 -3.61 -2.38
N ALA A 37 -3.50 -4.56 -1.45
CA ALA A 37 -3.54 -5.99 -1.72
C ALA A 37 -4.89 -6.52 -1.22
N THR A 38 -5.71 -7.03 -2.13
CA THR A 38 -7.03 -7.59 -1.78
C THR A 38 -7.00 -9.10 -1.94
N PHE A 39 -7.49 -9.79 -0.91
CA PHE A 39 -7.68 -11.23 -0.92
C PHE A 39 -9.19 -11.54 -0.96
N PRO A 40 -9.66 -12.35 -1.93
CA PRO A 40 -11.04 -12.81 -1.93
C PRO A 40 -11.24 -13.92 -0.88
N ALA A 41 -12.34 -13.87 -0.15
CA ALA A 41 -12.78 -14.91 0.79
C ALA A 41 -11.74 -15.25 1.89
N ASP A 42 -11.65 -16.53 2.29
CA ASP A 42 -10.71 -17.01 3.31
C ASP A 42 -9.28 -17.06 2.78
N HIS A 43 -8.42 -16.18 3.29
CA HIS A 43 -6.99 -16.12 2.98
C HIS A 43 -6.10 -16.61 4.13
N GLY A 44 -6.64 -17.40 5.06
CA GLY A 44 -5.89 -17.95 6.20
C GLY A 44 -4.67 -18.78 5.78
N VAL A 45 -4.76 -19.50 4.65
CA VAL A 45 -3.62 -20.22 4.06
C VAL A 45 -2.50 -19.26 3.72
N HIS A 46 -2.81 -18.11 3.10
CA HIS A 46 -1.82 -17.10 2.74
C HIS A 46 -1.09 -16.54 3.96
N LEU A 47 -1.83 -16.30 5.06
CA LEU A 47 -1.25 -15.85 6.33
C LEU A 47 -0.29 -16.90 6.91
N MET A 48 -0.68 -18.18 6.87
CA MET A 48 0.13 -19.29 7.38
C MET A 48 1.41 -19.50 6.56
N GLU A 49 1.34 -19.39 5.23
CA GLU A 49 2.52 -19.50 4.37
C GLU A 49 3.54 -18.38 4.62
N ALA A 50 3.06 -17.15 4.81
CA ALA A 50 3.91 -16.02 5.16
C ALA A 50 4.60 -16.22 6.51
N LEU A 51 3.87 -16.72 7.51
CA LEU A 51 4.45 -17.09 8.80
C LEU A 51 5.52 -18.17 8.64
N LYS A 52 5.24 -19.22 7.86
CA LYS A 52 6.22 -20.29 7.57
C LYS A 52 7.46 -19.76 6.85
N LEU A 53 7.31 -18.81 5.93
CA LEU A 53 8.45 -18.16 5.28
C LEU A 53 9.31 -17.38 6.31
N ARG A 54 8.67 -16.55 7.12
CA ARG A 54 9.36 -15.75 8.15
C ARG A 54 10.09 -16.63 9.16
N ALA A 55 9.45 -17.70 9.62
CA ALA A 55 10.05 -18.64 10.57
C ALA A 55 11.25 -19.41 9.97
N ARG A 56 11.16 -19.82 8.70
CA ARG A 56 12.30 -20.45 7.99
C ARG A 56 13.48 -19.50 7.85
N LEU A 57 13.22 -18.24 7.52
CA LEU A 57 14.27 -17.21 7.43
C LEU A 57 14.95 -16.97 8.79
N GLU A 58 14.20 -16.95 9.90
CA GLU A 58 14.76 -16.88 11.25
C GLU A 58 15.62 -18.11 11.57
N ALA A 59 15.16 -19.32 11.19
CA ALA A 59 15.95 -20.55 11.35
C ALA A 59 17.26 -20.52 10.54
N ASP A 60 17.26 -19.84 9.38
CA ASP A 60 18.45 -19.60 8.54
C ASP A 60 19.32 -18.42 9.04
N GLY A 61 19.03 -17.87 10.22
CA GLY A 61 19.81 -16.79 10.86
C GLY A 61 19.42 -15.38 10.44
N VAL A 62 18.33 -15.19 9.69
CA VAL A 62 17.82 -13.86 9.30
C VAL A 62 16.82 -13.36 10.34
N ARG A 63 17.21 -12.36 11.13
CA ARG A 63 16.35 -11.77 12.16
C ARG A 63 15.31 -10.82 11.54
N LEU A 64 14.04 -11.17 11.65
CA LEU A 64 12.88 -10.44 11.13
C LEU A 64 11.83 -10.20 12.23
N PRO A 65 12.16 -9.58 13.38
CA PRO A 65 11.20 -9.37 14.48
C PRO A 65 10.06 -8.41 14.12
N LYS A 66 10.23 -7.61 13.07
CA LYS A 66 9.25 -6.63 12.57
C LYS A 66 8.53 -7.09 11.29
N GLY A 67 8.67 -8.36 10.89
CA GLY A 67 8.14 -8.83 9.61
C GLY A 67 8.95 -8.35 8.41
N PHE A 68 8.35 -8.43 7.24
CA PHE A 68 8.93 -8.00 5.96
C PHE A 68 8.64 -6.52 5.70
N HIS A 69 9.56 -5.85 5.01
CA HIS A 69 9.34 -4.51 4.48
C HIS A 69 10.24 -4.29 3.26
N ALA A 70 9.63 -4.04 2.11
CA ALA A 70 10.28 -4.01 0.80
C ALA A 70 11.47 -3.05 0.74
N TYR A 71 11.39 -1.90 1.41
CA TYR A 71 12.51 -0.96 1.43
C TYR A 71 13.72 -1.49 2.24
N ASN A 72 13.47 -2.10 3.41
CA ASN A 72 14.52 -2.54 4.35
C ASN A 72 15.11 -3.91 4.01
N ASP A 73 14.35 -4.77 3.33
CA ASP A 73 14.74 -6.14 3.08
C ASP A 73 15.88 -6.26 2.05
N SER A 74 16.78 -7.22 2.26
CA SER A 74 17.82 -7.54 1.28
C SER A 74 17.23 -8.11 -0.02
N SER A 75 17.99 -8.07 -1.12
CA SER A 75 17.56 -8.69 -2.38
C SER A 75 17.18 -10.18 -2.23
N ARG A 76 17.92 -10.93 -1.40
CA ARG A 76 17.61 -12.34 -1.07
C ARG A 76 16.23 -12.49 -0.42
N ILE A 77 15.90 -11.61 0.53
CA ILE A 77 14.61 -11.65 1.23
C ILE A 77 13.50 -11.23 0.27
N ARG A 78 13.70 -10.13 -0.47
CA ARG A 78 12.74 -9.65 -1.47
C ARG A 78 12.37 -10.73 -2.47
N SER A 79 13.34 -11.47 -3.01
CA SER A 79 13.06 -12.58 -3.92
C SER A 79 12.17 -13.66 -3.30
N GLN A 80 12.38 -14.01 -2.03
CA GLN A 80 11.53 -15.01 -1.38
C GLN A 80 10.12 -14.49 -1.11
N VAL A 81 9.99 -13.23 -0.70
CA VAL A 81 8.69 -12.58 -0.47
C VAL A 81 7.93 -12.41 -1.79
N PHE A 82 8.58 -11.96 -2.86
CA PHE A 82 7.96 -11.82 -4.18
C PHE A 82 7.61 -13.17 -4.82
N ASN A 83 8.38 -14.23 -4.57
CA ASN A 83 8.01 -15.58 -4.98
C ASN A 83 6.75 -16.06 -4.24
N LEU A 84 6.64 -15.75 -2.95
CA LEU A 84 5.42 -16.04 -2.20
C LEU A 84 4.24 -15.23 -2.75
N ILE A 85 4.38 -13.91 -2.91
CA ILE A 85 3.33 -13.04 -3.50
C ILE A 85 2.90 -13.55 -4.88
N GLN A 86 3.84 -13.96 -5.74
CA GLN A 86 3.52 -14.55 -7.04
C GLN A 86 2.65 -15.80 -6.91
N THR A 87 2.91 -16.64 -5.91
CA THR A 87 2.14 -17.87 -5.66
C THR A 87 0.75 -17.56 -5.11
N GLN A 88 0.66 -16.60 -4.18
CA GLN A 88 -0.59 -16.20 -3.53
C GLN A 88 -1.49 -15.36 -4.44
N ALA A 89 -0.88 -14.64 -5.39
CA ALA A 89 -1.54 -13.85 -6.40
C ALA A 89 -2.65 -12.91 -5.84
N PRO A 90 -2.39 -12.09 -4.80
CA PRO A 90 -3.38 -11.13 -4.34
C PRO A 90 -3.68 -10.13 -5.46
N ARG A 91 -4.92 -9.63 -5.52
CA ARG A 91 -5.26 -8.52 -6.40
C ARG A 91 -4.52 -7.27 -5.92
N PHE A 92 -3.73 -6.66 -6.79
CA PHE A 92 -3.08 -5.38 -6.51
C PHE A 92 -3.80 -4.22 -7.20
N ASP A 93 -3.86 -3.09 -6.51
CA ASP A 93 -4.28 -1.82 -7.08
C ASP A 93 -3.35 -0.72 -6.56
N ALA A 94 -3.00 0.27 -7.37
CA ALA A 94 -2.11 1.36 -6.96
C ALA A 94 -2.55 2.72 -7.53
N THR A 95 -2.40 3.78 -6.73
CA THR A 95 -2.69 5.16 -7.13
C THR A 95 -1.55 6.07 -6.71
N PHE A 96 -0.99 6.84 -7.65
CA PHE A 96 0.09 7.79 -7.39
C PHE A 96 -0.26 9.21 -7.85
N LEU A 97 -0.04 10.17 -6.95
CA LEU A 97 -0.28 11.59 -7.16
C LEU A 97 1.07 12.28 -7.36
N CYS A 98 1.34 12.78 -8.57
CA CYS A 98 2.54 13.57 -8.87
C CYS A 98 2.46 14.91 -8.12
N LYS A 99 3.21 15.07 -7.02
CA LYS A 99 3.07 16.23 -6.13
C LYS A 99 3.40 17.56 -6.82
N GLN A 100 4.27 17.54 -7.84
CA GLN A 100 4.58 18.74 -8.63
C GLN A 100 3.34 19.29 -9.36
N ASN A 101 2.44 18.40 -9.79
CA ASN A 101 1.22 18.75 -10.50
C ASN A 101 0.03 19.01 -9.56
N ALA A 102 0.24 19.04 -8.24
CA ALA A 102 -0.82 19.32 -7.28
C ALA A 102 -1.39 20.73 -7.48
N TYR A 103 -2.73 20.82 -7.56
CA TYR A 103 -3.45 22.08 -7.69
C TYR A 103 -3.11 23.05 -6.54
N PRO A 104 -3.06 24.38 -6.78
CA PRO A 104 -2.70 25.35 -5.74
C PRO A 104 -3.56 25.27 -4.48
N ASN A 105 -4.87 25.03 -4.61
CA ASN A 105 -5.78 24.86 -3.49
C ASN A 105 -5.50 23.60 -2.65
N VAL A 106 -5.03 22.51 -3.28
CA VAL A 106 -4.63 21.27 -2.60
C VAL A 106 -3.38 21.53 -1.76
N ARG A 107 -2.39 22.22 -2.34
CA ARG A 107 -1.17 22.63 -1.62
C ARG A 107 -1.47 23.54 -0.42
N GLN A 108 -2.35 24.52 -0.61
CA GLN A 108 -2.75 25.45 0.45
C GLN A 108 -3.42 24.75 1.65
N ARG A 109 -4.15 23.66 1.40
CA ARG A 109 -4.80 22.86 2.45
C ARG A 109 -3.84 21.91 3.19
N GLY A 110 -2.60 21.78 2.72
CA GLY A 110 -1.50 21.12 3.42
C GLY A 110 -1.44 19.60 3.26
N GLU A 111 -0.49 19.01 3.99
CA GLU A 111 -0.08 17.61 3.88
C GLU A 111 -1.21 16.60 4.17
N MET A 112 -1.99 16.82 5.23
CA MET A 112 -3.06 15.89 5.59
C MET A 112 -4.20 15.90 4.56
N TYR A 113 -4.39 17.02 3.85
CA TYR A 113 -5.32 17.07 2.74
C TYR A 113 -4.82 16.29 1.53
N LEU A 114 -3.50 16.30 1.25
CA LEU A 114 -2.89 15.41 0.26
C LEU A 114 -3.12 13.94 0.60
N TYR A 115 -2.87 13.56 1.86
CA TYR A 115 -3.08 12.20 2.35
C TYR A 115 -4.52 11.74 2.12
N LYS A 116 -5.50 12.53 2.58
CA LYS A 116 -6.94 12.27 2.40
C LYS A 116 -7.32 12.19 0.92
N MET A 117 -6.80 13.10 0.09
CA MET A 117 -7.08 13.13 -1.35
C MET A 117 -6.52 11.90 -2.06
N ALA A 118 -5.29 11.49 -1.74
CA ALA A 118 -4.69 10.29 -2.32
C ALA A 118 -5.52 9.04 -1.96
N TRP A 119 -5.93 8.93 -0.70
CA TRP A 119 -6.79 7.85 -0.25
C TRP A 119 -8.16 7.88 -0.94
N TYR A 120 -8.81 9.04 -1.05
CA TYR A 120 -10.08 9.18 -1.76
C TYR A 120 -9.96 8.75 -3.23
N GLN A 121 -8.93 9.22 -3.94
CA GLN A 121 -8.71 8.90 -5.35
C GLN A 121 -8.38 7.42 -5.57
N HIS A 122 -7.81 6.73 -4.59
CA HIS A 122 -7.61 5.29 -4.61
C HIS A 122 -8.91 4.56 -4.27
N PHE A 123 -9.43 4.78 -3.08
CA PHE A 123 -10.45 3.95 -2.45
C PHE A 123 -11.80 3.99 -3.16
N LYS A 124 -12.23 5.16 -3.66
CA LYS A 124 -13.58 5.35 -4.20
C LYS A 124 -13.92 4.42 -5.36
N GLU A 125 -12.93 4.06 -6.19
CA GLU A 125 -13.11 3.15 -7.31
C GLU A 125 -12.82 1.71 -6.89
N ILE A 126 -11.72 1.47 -6.16
CA ILE A 126 -11.27 0.11 -5.83
C ILE A 126 -12.27 -0.60 -4.91
N ALA A 127 -12.83 0.09 -3.91
CA ALA A 127 -13.84 -0.49 -3.02
C ALA A 127 -15.05 -1.02 -3.81
N LEU A 128 -15.46 -0.32 -4.87
CA LEU A 128 -16.58 -0.74 -5.71
C LEU A 128 -16.24 -1.94 -6.58
N GLN A 129 -14.98 -2.07 -6.99
CA GLN A 129 -14.50 -3.16 -7.85
C GLN A 129 -14.23 -4.46 -7.09
N VAL A 130 -13.87 -4.39 -5.80
CA VAL A 130 -13.53 -5.59 -5.01
C VAL A 130 -14.67 -6.10 -4.13
N SER A 131 -15.75 -5.33 -3.99
CA SER A 131 -16.87 -5.71 -3.12
C SER A 131 -18.22 -5.38 -3.77
N SER A 132 -19.20 -6.25 -3.56
CA SER A 132 -20.59 -5.99 -3.91
C SER A 132 -21.28 -5.20 -2.78
N PRO A 133 -22.42 -4.53 -3.05
CA PRO A 133 -23.18 -3.83 -2.00
C PRO A 133 -23.62 -4.70 -0.81
N SER A 134 -23.73 -6.02 -1.00
CA SER A 134 -24.14 -6.99 0.02
C SER A 134 -22.96 -7.67 0.74
N ASP A 135 -21.72 -7.32 0.39
CA ASP A 135 -20.51 -7.82 1.04
C ASP A 135 -20.09 -6.92 2.20
N HIS A 136 -19.28 -7.47 3.11
CA HIS A 136 -18.62 -6.69 4.16
C HIS A 136 -17.15 -6.49 3.82
N LEU A 137 -16.75 -5.23 3.63
CA LEU A 137 -15.38 -4.87 3.27
C LEU A 137 -14.60 -4.45 4.53
N TYR A 138 -13.65 -5.28 4.93
CA TYR A 138 -12.65 -4.91 5.92
C TYR A 138 -11.49 -4.21 5.24
N VAL A 139 -11.29 -2.94 5.57
CA VAL A 139 -10.18 -2.12 5.09
C VAL A 139 -9.15 -2.06 6.20
N ILE A 140 -8.04 -2.78 6.03
CA ILE A 140 -6.93 -2.83 6.97
C ILE A 140 -5.83 -1.91 6.45
N ALA A 141 -5.64 -0.75 7.09
CA ALA A 141 -4.63 0.23 6.70
C ALA A 141 -3.44 0.24 7.69
N GLY A 142 -2.25 0.53 7.18
CA GLY A 142 -1.06 0.79 7.99
C GLY A 142 -1.20 2.03 8.88
N GLU A 143 -0.61 1.99 10.08
CA GLU A 143 -0.41 3.19 10.92
C GLU A 143 0.52 4.19 10.23
N PHE A 144 0.12 5.46 10.17
CA PHE A 144 0.88 6.53 9.54
C PHE A 144 1.49 7.50 10.58
N GLY A 145 2.81 7.65 10.54
CA GLY A 145 3.53 8.75 11.20
C GLY A 145 3.55 8.72 12.74
N THR A 146 3.63 9.90 13.35
CA THR A 146 3.62 10.08 14.83
C THR A 146 2.21 9.89 15.40
N ALA A 147 2.08 9.74 16.72
CA ALA A 147 0.76 9.58 17.37
C ALA A 147 -0.29 10.63 16.94
N GLN A 148 0.10 11.92 16.89
CA GLN A 148 -0.80 12.98 16.44
C GLN A 148 -1.16 12.86 14.94
N ARG A 149 -0.18 12.53 14.09
CA ARG A 149 -0.43 12.31 12.65
C ARG A 149 -1.29 11.07 12.42
N SER A 150 -1.12 10.04 13.23
CA SER A 150 -1.91 8.80 13.18
C SER A 150 -3.39 9.08 13.45
N THR A 151 -3.73 9.90 14.44
CA THR A 151 -5.14 10.28 14.70
C THR A 151 -5.76 11.02 13.52
N GLN A 152 -5.02 11.98 12.93
CA GLN A 152 -5.50 12.74 11.76
C GLN A 152 -5.64 11.84 10.52
N ALA A 153 -4.68 10.95 10.29
CA ALA A 153 -4.71 9.99 9.19
C ALA A 153 -5.89 9.02 9.34
N GLN A 154 -6.12 8.48 10.54
CA GLN A 154 -7.27 7.60 10.80
C GLN A 154 -8.61 8.33 10.57
N ALA A 155 -8.74 9.58 11.01
CA ALA A 155 -9.93 10.38 10.74
C ALA A 155 -10.13 10.62 9.23
N ALA A 156 -9.05 10.88 8.49
CA ALA A 156 -9.09 11.04 7.04
C ALA A 156 -9.50 9.76 6.30
N LEU A 157 -8.97 8.60 6.71
CA LEU A 157 -9.35 7.30 6.16
C LEU A 157 -10.83 7.01 6.41
N HIS A 158 -11.28 7.20 7.65
CA HIS A 158 -12.66 6.95 8.07
C HIS A 158 -13.66 7.81 7.30
N ASP A 159 -13.37 9.11 7.17
CA ASP A 159 -14.22 10.04 6.41
C ASP A 159 -14.37 9.61 4.95
N VAL A 160 -13.31 9.13 4.29
CA VAL A 160 -13.40 8.62 2.92
C VAL A 160 -14.19 7.31 2.87
N CYS A 161 -14.03 6.41 3.84
CA CYS A 161 -14.81 5.17 3.90
C CYS A 161 -16.32 5.46 3.97
N GLN A 162 -16.74 6.51 4.67
CA GLN A 162 -18.15 6.92 4.77
C GLN A 162 -18.73 7.50 3.47
N GLN A 163 -17.89 7.85 2.50
CA GLN A 163 -18.33 8.41 1.21
C GLN A 163 -18.64 7.33 0.17
N VAL A 164 -18.28 6.07 0.42
CA VAL A 164 -18.49 4.96 -0.51
C VAL A 164 -19.68 4.12 -0.06
N GLN A 165 -20.58 3.80 -0.99
CA GLN A 165 -21.77 3.00 -0.71
C GLN A 165 -21.43 1.50 -0.54
N ARG A 166 -20.78 1.15 0.56
CA ARG A 166 -20.42 -0.22 0.98
C ARG A 166 -20.51 -0.37 2.49
N THR A 167 -20.73 -1.59 2.97
CA THR A 167 -20.58 -1.92 4.39
C THR A 167 -19.10 -2.06 4.68
N ILE A 168 -18.50 -1.05 5.32
CA ILE A 168 -17.05 -0.96 5.52
C ILE A 168 -16.72 -0.99 7.01
N THR A 169 -15.70 -1.76 7.39
CA THR A 169 -15.02 -1.65 8.68
C THR A 169 -13.57 -1.26 8.45
N LEU A 170 -13.18 -0.10 8.96
CA LEU A 170 -11.80 0.37 8.93
C LEU A 170 -11.03 -0.17 10.13
N CYS A 171 -9.92 -0.84 9.86
CA CYS A 171 -8.95 -1.32 10.84
C CYS A 171 -7.62 -0.61 10.60
N VAL A 172 -7.08 0.12 11.57
CA VAL A 172 -5.76 0.76 11.46
C VAL A 172 -4.78 -0.01 12.34
N TRP A 173 -3.83 -0.71 11.73
CA TRP A 173 -2.91 -1.62 12.40
C TRP A 173 -1.46 -1.31 12.06
N LYS A 174 -0.54 -1.76 12.90
CA LYS A 174 0.89 -1.74 12.58
C LYS A 174 1.17 -2.72 11.44
N SER A 175 1.88 -2.27 10.39
CA SER A 175 2.26 -3.15 9.26
C SER A 175 2.96 -4.45 9.72
N VAL A 176 3.76 -4.37 10.79
CA VAL A 176 4.47 -5.51 11.38
C VAL A 176 3.56 -6.63 11.91
N SER A 177 2.28 -6.36 12.17
CA SER A 177 1.32 -7.34 12.71
C SER A 177 0.47 -8.04 11.65
N SER A 178 0.60 -7.68 10.36
CA SER A 178 -0.24 -8.23 9.30
C SER A 178 0.55 -8.55 8.05
N TRP A 179 0.45 -9.79 7.58
CA TRP A 179 1.03 -10.19 6.30
C TRP A 179 0.41 -9.41 5.14
N GLY A 180 -0.91 -9.19 5.14
CA GLY A 180 -1.57 -8.47 4.05
C GLY A 180 -1.07 -7.03 3.89
N LEU A 181 -0.74 -6.35 5.00
CA LEU A 181 -0.11 -5.02 4.95
C LEU A 181 1.31 -5.09 4.34
N GLN A 182 2.09 -6.12 4.68
CA GLN A 182 3.43 -6.32 4.12
C GLN A 182 3.36 -6.69 2.63
N ALA A 183 2.36 -7.46 2.21
CA ALA A 183 2.11 -7.73 0.80
C ALA A 183 1.74 -6.45 0.04
N ALA A 184 0.90 -5.59 0.62
CA ALA A 184 0.55 -4.29 0.06
C ALA A 184 1.78 -3.36 -0.07
N ASP A 185 2.64 -3.27 0.95
CA ASP A 185 3.94 -2.55 0.90
C ASP A 185 4.79 -3.04 -0.28
N TYR A 186 4.97 -4.35 -0.41
CA TYR A 186 5.75 -4.95 -1.49
C TYR A 186 5.18 -4.67 -2.89
N GLY A 187 3.86 -4.81 -3.07
CA GLY A 187 3.19 -4.48 -4.32
C GLY A 187 3.32 -3.01 -4.68
N LEU A 188 3.07 -2.12 -3.71
CA LEU A 188 3.17 -0.67 -3.86
C LEU A 188 4.59 -0.22 -4.18
N TRP A 189 5.58 -0.77 -3.48
CA TRP A 189 7.00 -0.50 -3.70
C TRP A 189 7.43 -0.90 -5.12
N ALA A 190 7.01 -2.07 -5.60
CA ALA A 190 7.33 -2.51 -6.95
C ALA A 190 6.69 -1.59 -8.01
N CYS A 191 5.41 -1.25 -7.82
CA CYS A 191 4.68 -0.28 -8.63
C CYS A 191 5.38 1.09 -8.70
N GLN A 192 5.81 1.63 -7.55
CA GLN A 192 6.50 2.91 -7.50
C GLN A 192 7.85 2.88 -8.23
N ARG A 193 8.64 1.82 -8.05
CA ARG A 193 9.92 1.70 -8.74
C ARG A 193 9.75 1.68 -10.25
N THR A 194 8.79 0.90 -10.75
CA THR A 194 8.45 0.86 -12.17
C THR A 194 8.00 2.24 -12.67
N LEU A 195 7.16 2.95 -11.90
CA LEU A 195 6.73 4.31 -12.24
C LEU A 195 7.90 5.29 -12.36
N GLU A 196 8.86 5.21 -11.44
CA GLU A 196 10.03 6.07 -11.36
C GLU A 196 11.17 5.64 -12.31
N GLY A 197 10.94 4.65 -13.19
CA GLY A 197 11.95 4.14 -14.12
C GLY A 197 13.11 3.39 -13.45
N LYS A 198 12.95 2.98 -12.18
CA LYS A 198 13.95 2.23 -11.42
C LYS A 198 13.80 0.73 -11.71
N SER A 199 14.92 0.02 -11.78
CA SER A 199 14.90 -1.44 -11.95
C SER A 199 14.12 -2.14 -10.83
N CYS A 200 13.16 -2.98 -11.21
CA CYS A 200 12.44 -3.87 -10.30
C CYS A 200 12.17 -5.20 -11.00
N MET A 201 13.10 -6.16 -10.84
CA MET A 201 13.05 -7.44 -11.55
C MET A 201 11.84 -8.31 -11.17
N TRP A 202 11.23 -8.07 -10.01
CA TRP A 202 10.08 -8.84 -9.52
C TRP A 202 8.73 -8.32 -10.03
N PHE A 203 8.66 -7.07 -10.50
CA PHE A 203 7.40 -6.47 -10.94
C PHE A 203 6.69 -7.29 -12.03
N PRO A 204 7.37 -7.69 -13.13
CA PRO A 204 6.69 -8.39 -14.23
C PRO A 204 6.11 -9.76 -13.84
N SER A 205 6.78 -10.49 -12.93
CA SER A 205 6.38 -11.85 -12.55
C SER A 205 5.44 -11.89 -11.35
N SER A 206 5.60 -10.99 -10.39
CA SER A 206 4.98 -11.11 -9.07
C SER A 206 3.89 -10.08 -8.79
N VAL A 207 3.86 -8.96 -9.51
CA VAL A 207 2.90 -7.86 -9.25
C VAL A 207 2.06 -7.55 -10.48
N GLN A 208 2.69 -7.38 -11.64
CA GLN A 208 1.99 -7.05 -12.88
C GLN A 208 0.86 -8.01 -13.24
N PRO A 209 0.97 -9.34 -13.05
CA PRO A 209 -0.10 -10.27 -13.44
C PRO A 209 -1.42 -10.07 -12.68
N THR A 210 -1.35 -9.52 -11.46
CA THR A 210 -2.53 -9.31 -10.61
C THR A 210 -2.80 -7.84 -10.30
N LEU A 211 -2.04 -6.92 -10.90
CA LEU A 211 -2.27 -5.49 -10.85
C LEU A 211 -3.47 -5.12 -11.72
N GLN A 212 -4.63 -4.90 -11.09
CA GLN A 212 -5.88 -4.61 -11.79
C GLN A 212 -6.05 -3.11 -12.08
N SER A 213 -5.55 -2.25 -11.19
CA SER A 213 -5.65 -0.81 -11.36
C SER A 213 -4.33 -0.10 -11.09
N PHE A 214 -3.99 0.85 -11.96
CA PHE A 214 -2.84 1.73 -11.80
C PHE A 214 -3.21 3.15 -12.20
N TYR A 215 -3.53 3.99 -11.22
CA TYR A 215 -4.06 5.33 -11.46
C TYR A 215 -3.01 6.43 -11.22
N LEU A 216 -2.97 7.39 -12.14
CA LEU A 216 -2.11 8.58 -12.10
C LEU A 216 -2.98 9.84 -12.24
N PRO A 217 -3.86 10.15 -11.26
CA PRO A 217 -4.84 11.23 -11.40
C PRO A 217 -4.23 12.61 -11.63
N TRP A 218 -2.97 12.81 -11.21
CA TRP A 218 -2.22 14.06 -11.45
C TRP A 218 -1.12 13.89 -12.50
N GLY A 219 -1.19 12.83 -13.31
CA GLY A 219 -0.24 12.56 -14.38
C GLY A 219 1.16 12.15 -13.91
N ARG A 220 2.13 12.38 -14.79
CA ARG A 220 3.56 12.13 -14.57
C ARG A 220 4.33 13.46 -14.54
N VAL A 221 5.61 13.39 -14.15
CA VAL A 221 6.56 14.49 -14.41
C VAL A 221 6.77 14.65 -15.91
#